data_AF-F7X8E1-F1
#
_entry.id   AF-F7X8E1-F1
#
_cell.length_a   1.000
_cell.length_b   1.000
_cell.length_c   1.000
_cell.angle_alpha   90.00
_cell.angle_beta   90.00
_cell.angle_gamma   90.00
#
_symmetry.space_group_name_H-M   'P 1'
#
loop_
_entity.id
_entity.type
_entity.pdbx_description
1 polymer ?
#
loop_
_entity_poly.entity_id
_entity_poly.type
_entity_poly.pdbx_seq_one_letter_code
_entity_poly.pdbx_strand_id
1 'polypeptide(L)'
;MDKMQAFLKTGCSAVCGTNGRYDLAHDAGQKYPACPKQEAFVTSHILVIDDDPVQRRLLTNMIERLGHVAHLADNGRSGLELLQRKGGIINVILLDLLMPEMNGHGLLEALAERGIDIPVIVQTGQGGIETVVQAMQAGAFDFLVKPVSPERLSIALGNALKMASRDGKVKTARRPRGGAVGFDDIVSASPAMIRVIDLARRAAQSNIPIVLEGESGVGKEMVARAIQAASDRAAKPFVTVNCGAIPHNLVESILFGHEKGAFTGASEKHSGKFVDADGGTLFLDEIGDLPLDVQVKLLRAVQQGEIETIGARQPQKVNVRLISATNKDLITEVREGRFREDLYYRLNVFPITIPALRRRKEDIPVLVRAFVERFSAEQRLDQRLTVSSGAMALLTSYDWPGNIRQLENAIFRAVVLADGHELTVRDFPQVATQIPGYIVADRSGLSWGEAGPERRPASGQLAAAQADAGAREQPAHSEQTPEGRLENAIASLSEGGEVRKLAEVEEELIRFALKFYRGQMSQVARKLGIGRSTLYRKLKDYGIDPDNPLREAA
;
A
#
# COMPACT_ATOMS: atom_id res chain seq x y z
N MET A 1 33.77 -28.13 30.79
CA MET A 1 33.90 -28.43 29.35
C MET A 1 33.72 -29.92 29.00
N ASP A 2 33.27 -30.80 29.92
CA ASP A 2 33.07 -32.24 29.62
C ASP A 2 31.61 -32.71 29.46
N LYS A 3 30.63 -31.80 29.39
CA LYS A 3 29.22 -32.16 29.10
C LYS A 3 28.75 -31.76 27.69
N MET A 4 29.60 -31.09 26.91
CA MET A 4 29.25 -30.60 25.58
C MET A 4 29.68 -31.53 24.44
N GLN A 5 30.49 -32.57 24.71
CA GLN A 5 30.91 -33.56 23.72
C GLN A 5 30.03 -34.84 23.68
N ALA A 6 29.10 -35.02 24.62
CA ALA A 6 28.20 -36.19 24.62
C ALA A 6 26.93 -36.01 23.77
N PHE A 7 26.59 -34.78 23.38
CA PHE A 7 25.36 -34.51 22.62
C PHE A 7 25.51 -34.66 21.09
N LEU A 8 26.73 -34.85 20.60
CA LEU A 8 27.04 -34.94 19.16
C LEU A 8 27.22 -36.38 18.64
N LYS A 9 26.88 -37.42 19.42
CA LYS A 9 27.15 -38.83 19.02
C LYS A 9 25.99 -39.81 18.98
N THR A 10 24.75 -39.40 19.26
CA THR A 10 23.58 -40.26 19.03
C THR A 10 22.72 -39.69 17.92
N GLY A 11 23.06 -40.08 16.69
CA GLY A 11 22.10 -40.04 15.59
C GLY A 11 20.91 -40.92 15.96
N CYS A 12 19.75 -40.31 16.18
CA CYS A 12 18.49 -41.02 16.24
C CYS A 12 17.42 -40.18 15.56
N SER A 13 17.04 -40.66 14.38
CA SER A 13 15.82 -40.29 13.66
C SER A 13 14.62 -40.62 14.55
N ALA A 14 13.87 -39.61 14.98
CA ALA A 14 12.59 -39.79 15.66
C ALA A 14 11.49 -39.14 14.81
N VAL A 15 11.01 -39.93 13.85
CA VAL A 15 9.72 -39.75 13.19
C VAL A 15 8.63 -39.90 14.25
N CYS A 16 7.87 -38.83 14.50
CA CYS A 16 6.71 -38.87 15.39
C CYS A 16 5.54 -39.54 14.64
N GLY A 17 5.44 -40.86 14.78
CA GLY A 17 4.32 -41.68 14.35
C GLY A 17 3.23 -41.76 15.43
N THR A 18 1.99 -41.72 14.99
CA THR A 18 0.75 -41.79 15.76
C THR A 18 0.53 -43.14 16.49
N ASN A 19 -0.07 -43.06 17.68
CA ASN A 19 -0.66 -44.14 18.51
C ASN A 19 0.26 -45.01 19.39
N GLY A 20 -0.09 -45.11 20.68
CA GLY A 20 0.30 -46.24 21.56
C GLY A 20 0.56 -45.86 23.02
N ARG A 21 -0.28 -46.36 23.94
CA ARG A 21 -0.15 -46.27 25.41
C ARG A 21 1.17 -46.87 25.92
N TYR A 22 1.76 -46.28 26.96
CA TYR A 22 2.40 -47.02 28.07
C TYR A 22 2.33 -46.21 29.38
N ASP A 23 1.77 -46.85 30.40
CA ASP A 23 1.92 -46.52 31.82
C ASP A 23 3.32 -46.93 32.27
N LEU A 24 4.03 -46.07 33.01
CA LEU A 24 4.99 -46.46 34.06
C LEU A 24 5.18 -45.28 35.02
N ALA A 25 4.86 -45.53 36.29
CA ALA A 25 5.06 -44.64 37.42
C ALA A 25 6.51 -44.69 37.93
N HIS A 26 7.11 -43.54 38.24
CA HIS A 26 7.72 -43.21 39.55
C HIS A 26 8.46 -41.86 39.51
N ASP A 27 7.95 -40.93 40.33
CA ASP A 27 8.64 -40.06 41.29
C ASP A 27 9.89 -39.25 40.89
N ALA A 28 9.71 -37.93 40.75
CA ALA A 28 10.46 -36.87 41.45
C ALA A 28 10.11 -35.50 40.85
N GLY A 29 9.62 -34.59 41.68
CA GLY A 29 9.12 -33.27 41.27
C GLY A 29 10.19 -32.36 40.66
N GLN A 30 10.10 -32.10 39.37
CA GLN A 30 10.76 -30.97 38.72
C GLN A 30 9.91 -30.47 37.55
N LYS A 31 9.30 -29.28 37.72
CA LYS A 31 8.54 -28.62 36.65
C LYS A 31 9.52 -28.07 35.61
N TYR A 32 9.63 -28.74 34.46
CA TYR A 32 10.26 -28.17 33.28
C TYR A 32 9.32 -27.11 32.65
N PRO A 33 9.82 -25.95 32.20
CA PRO A 33 9.01 -25.01 31.43
C PRO A 33 8.56 -25.70 30.14
N ALA A 34 7.27 -25.57 29.83
CA ALA A 34 6.68 -26.16 28.63
C ALA A 34 7.42 -25.66 27.38
N CYS A 35 7.92 -26.61 26.57
CA CYS A 35 8.47 -26.34 25.25
C CYS A 35 7.40 -25.60 24.40
N PRO A 36 7.71 -24.47 23.75
CA PRO A 36 6.77 -23.81 22.86
C PRO A 36 6.40 -24.79 21.75
N LYS A 37 5.09 -25.02 21.58
CA LYS A 37 4.56 -25.92 20.56
C LYS A 37 5.04 -25.43 19.19
N GLN A 38 5.99 -26.17 18.58
CA GLN A 38 6.36 -26.00 17.18
C GLN A 38 5.12 -26.29 16.33
N GLU A 39 4.54 -25.24 15.73
CA GLU A 39 3.59 -25.43 14.63
C GLU A 39 4.38 -25.98 13.44
N ALA A 40 4.00 -27.15 12.94
CA ALA A 40 4.68 -27.82 11.83
C ALA A 40 4.70 -26.91 10.58
N PHE A 41 5.91 -26.60 10.08
CA PHE A 41 6.09 -25.89 8.81
C PHE A 41 5.49 -26.72 7.67
N VAL A 42 4.47 -26.20 6.99
CA VAL A 42 3.86 -26.87 5.84
C VAL A 42 4.61 -26.43 4.59
N THR A 43 5.49 -27.27 4.08
CA THR A 43 6.13 -27.09 2.77
C THR A 43 5.07 -27.23 1.68
N SER A 44 4.79 -26.16 0.93
CA SER A 44 3.85 -26.16 -0.19
C SER A 44 4.56 -26.38 -1.52
N HIS A 45 3.89 -27.05 -2.46
CA HIS A 45 4.40 -27.29 -3.81
C HIS A 45 3.75 -26.35 -4.81
N ILE A 46 4.57 -25.63 -5.57
CA ILE A 46 4.13 -24.63 -6.56
C ILE A 46 4.61 -25.11 -7.94
N LEU A 47 3.70 -25.16 -8.91
CA LEU A 47 4.03 -25.46 -10.30
C LEU A 47 4.25 -24.17 -11.08
N VAL A 48 5.39 -24.00 -11.73
CA VAL A 48 5.73 -22.85 -12.56
C VAL A 48 5.76 -23.27 -14.02
N ILE A 49 4.96 -22.61 -14.85
CA ILE A 49 4.80 -22.88 -16.29
C ILE A 49 5.15 -21.59 -17.04
N ASP A 50 6.33 -21.58 -17.66
CA ASP A 50 6.89 -20.42 -18.38
C ASP A 50 7.88 -20.92 -19.45
N ASP A 51 7.82 -20.38 -20.66
CA ASP A 51 8.68 -20.79 -21.77
C ASP A 51 10.11 -20.23 -21.64
N ASP A 52 10.27 -19.09 -20.96
CA ASP A 52 11.57 -18.45 -20.73
C ASP A 52 12.37 -19.17 -19.62
N PRO A 53 13.50 -19.82 -19.95
CA PRO A 53 14.34 -20.50 -18.96
C PRO A 53 14.96 -19.56 -17.92
N VAL A 54 15.12 -18.26 -18.23
CA VAL A 54 15.63 -17.25 -17.30
C VAL A 54 14.58 -16.93 -16.24
N GLN A 55 13.33 -16.72 -16.66
CA GLN A 55 12.21 -16.46 -15.74
C GLN A 55 11.94 -17.65 -14.83
N ARG A 56 11.94 -18.88 -15.35
CA ARG A 56 11.79 -20.09 -14.54
C ARG A 56 12.82 -20.21 -13.43
N ARG A 57 14.10 -19.93 -13.73
CA ARG A 57 15.18 -19.96 -12.74
C ARG A 57 15.00 -18.87 -11.68
N LEU A 58 14.62 -17.66 -12.10
CA LEU A 58 14.35 -16.55 -11.19
C LEU A 58 13.20 -16.90 -10.22
N LEU A 59 12.07 -17.35 -10.75
CA LEU A 59 10.90 -17.74 -9.95
C LEU A 59 11.21 -18.91 -9.02
N THR A 60 11.98 -19.90 -9.48
CA THR A 60 12.42 -21.03 -8.63
C THR A 60 13.20 -20.54 -7.43
N ASN A 61 14.23 -19.70 -7.64
CA ASN A 61 15.04 -19.15 -6.56
C ASN A 61 14.20 -18.32 -5.57
N MET A 62 13.18 -17.60 -6.07
CA MET A 62 12.27 -16.81 -5.22
C MET A 62 11.36 -17.71 -4.40
N ILE A 63 10.79 -18.75 -5.00
CA ILE A 63 9.90 -19.72 -4.35
C ILE A 63 10.64 -20.53 -3.28
N GLU A 64 11.86 -20.98 -3.58
CA GLU A 64 12.69 -21.73 -2.65
C GLU A 64 13.12 -20.88 -1.45
N ARG A 65 13.47 -19.60 -1.68
CA ARG A 65 13.73 -18.63 -0.59
C ARG A 65 12.53 -18.39 0.32
N LEU A 66 11.32 -18.55 -0.20
CA LEU A 66 10.07 -18.45 0.58
C LEU A 66 9.75 -19.75 1.36
N GLY A 67 10.58 -20.79 1.24
CA GLY A 67 10.43 -22.07 1.94
C GLY A 67 9.47 -23.05 1.25
N HIS A 68 9.25 -22.90 -0.05
CA HIS A 68 8.36 -23.74 -0.86
C HIS A 68 9.12 -24.54 -1.92
N VAL A 69 8.50 -25.59 -2.45
CA VAL A 69 9.10 -26.43 -3.51
C VAL A 69 8.53 -26.03 -4.86
N ALA A 70 9.41 -25.63 -5.79
CA ALA A 70 9.01 -25.33 -7.16
C ALA A 70 9.11 -26.57 -8.07
N HIS A 71 8.06 -26.85 -8.83
CA HIS A 71 8.07 -27.77 -9.96
C HIS A 71 8.04 -26.95 -11.24
N LEU A 72 8.79 -27.33 -12.26
CA LEU A 72 8.96 -26.56 -13.48
C LEU A 72 8.34 -27.27 -14.69
N ALA A 73 7.67 -26.50 -15.54
CA ALA A 73 7.18 -26.88 -16.86
C ALA A 73 7.57 -25.80 -17.88
N ASP A 74 7.92 -26.23 -19.08
CA ASP A 74 8.33 -25.38 -20.21
C ASP A 74 7.17 -24.95 -21.12
N ASN A 75 6.02 -25.62 -21.04
CA ASN A 75 4.84 -25.28 -21.82
C ASN A 75 3.56 -25.77 -21.12
N GLY A 76 2.39 -25.35 -21.60
CA GLY A 76 1.10 -25.75 -21.04
C GLY A 76 0.86 -27.27 -21.06
N ARG A 77 1.43 -27.98 -22.05
CA ARG A 77 1.27 -29.44 -22.20
C ARG A 77 2.05 -30.22 -21.15
N SER A 78 3.31 -29.87 -20.93
CA SER A 78 4.17 -30.44 -19.88
C SER A 78 3.64 -30.08 -18.49
N GLY A 79 3.05 -28.89 -18.34
CA GLY A 79 2.29 -28.49 -17.15
C GLY A 79 1.12 -29.43 -16.86
N LEU A 80 0.29 -29.76 -17.86
CA LEU A 80 -0.82 -30.71 -17.71
C LEU A 80 -0.35 -32.13 -17.42
N GLU A 81 0.71 -32.61 -18.07
CA GLU A 81 1.28 -33.93 -17.79
C GLU A 81 1.83 -34.03 -16.37
N LEU A 82 2.45 -32.95 -15.87
CA LEU A 82 2.97 -32.88 -14.51
C LEU A 82 1.83 -32.82 -13.48
N LEU A 83 0.73 -32.11 -13.78
CA LEU A 83 -0.50 -32.15 -12.98
C LEU A 83 -1.18 -33.53 -12.99
N GLN A 84 -1.13 -34.28 -14.09
CA GLN A 84 -1.64 -35.65 -14.10
C GLN A 84 -0.80 -36.61 -13.23
N ARG A 85 0.52 -36.44 -13.23
CA ARG A 85 1.45 -37.29 -12.45
C ARG A 85 1.55 -36.90 -10.97
N LYS A 86 1.42 -35.60 -10.65
CA LYS A 86 1.69 -35.02 -9.33
C LYS A 86 0.59 -34.07 -8.83
N GLY A 87 -0.59 -34.07 -9.42
CA GLY A 87 -1.66 -33.10 -9.11
C GLY A 87 -2.13 -33.12 -7.65
N GLY A 88 -2.04 -34.27 -6.97
CA GLY A 88 -2.42 -34.38 -5.56
C GLY A 88 -1.50 -33.66 -4.56
N ILE A 89 -0.32 -33.21 -4.99
CA ILE A 89 0.62 -32.49 -4.11
C ILE A 89 0.76 -31.01 -4.45
N ILE A 90 0.32 -30.57 -5.64
CA ILE A 90 0.49 -29.18 -6.11
C ILE A 90 -0.59 -28.29 -5.49
N ASN A 91 -0.18 -27.18 -4.90
CA ASN A 91 -1.07 -26.28 -4.18
C ASN A 91 -1.38 -24.99 -4.95
N VAL A 92 -0.47 -24.53 -5.83
CA VAL A 92 -0.62 -23.31 -6.63
C VAL A 92 0.06 -23.51 -7.98
N ILE A 93 -0.50 -22.91 -9.03
CA ILE A 93 0.10 -22.87 -10.37
C ILE A 93 0.46 -21.41 -10.70
N LEU A 94 1.70 -21.16 -11.15
CA LEU A 94 2.13 -19.92 -11.80
C LEU A 94 2.18 -20.17 -13.30
N LEU A 95 1.48 -19.35 -14.09
CA LEU A 95 1.30 -19.57 -15.52
C LEU A 95 1.61 -18.32 -16.33
N ASP A 96 2.50 -18.40 -17.31
CA ASP A 96 2.63 -17.35 -18.34
C ASP A 96 1.48 -17.40 -19.36
N LEU A 97 0.89 -16.25 -19.70
CA LEU A 97 -0.15 -16.15 -20.74
C LEU A 97 0.39 -16.28 -22.15
N LEU A 98 1.59 -15.76 -22.39
CA LEU A 98 2.14 -15.60 -23.73
C LEU A 98 3.21 -16.65 -24.00
N MET A 99 2.77 -17.88 -24.34
CA MET A 99 3.66 -18.99 -24.70
C MET A 99 3.42 -19.46 -26.15
N PRO A 100 4.45 -19.85 -26.92
CA PRO A 100 4.34 -20.14 -28.36
C PRO A 100 3.52 -21.38 -28.77
N GLU A 101 3.31 -22.36 -27.87
CA GLU A 101 2.67 -23.63 -28.22
C GLU A 101 1.21 -23.71 -27.73
N MET A 102 1.01 -23.88 -26.42
CA MET A 102 -0.29 -23.85 -25.77
C MET A 102 -0.41 -22.51 -25.06
N ASN A 103 -1.24 -21.63 -25.58
CA ASN A 103 -1.52 -20.32 -24.98
C ASN A 103 -1.99 -20.50 -23.53
N GLY A 104 -1.55 -19.64 -22.60
CA GLY A 104 -1.92 -19.75 -21.18
C GLY A 104 -3.44 -19.73 -20.95
N HIS A 105 -4.21 -19.07 -21.83
CA HIS A 105 -5.67 -19.12 -21.83
C HIS A 105 -6.22 -20.53 -22.09
N GLY A 106 -5.67 -21.26 -23.08
CA GLY A 106 -6.10 -22.63 -23.36
C GLY A 106 -5.76 -23.59 -22.22
N LEU A 107 -4.71 -23.30 -21.44
CA LEU A 107 -4.41 -24.06 -20.23
C LEU A 107 -5.45 -23.81 -19.13
N LEU A 108 -5.85 -22.57 -18.90
CA LEU A 108 -6.89 -22.22 -17.93
C LEU A 108 -8.22 -22.92 -18.26
N GLU A 109 -8.63 -22.90 -19.53
CA GLU A 109 -9.82 -23.62 -20.01
C GLU A 109 -9.71 -25.13 -19.77
N ALA A 110 -8.57 -25.73 -20.12
CA ALA A 110 -8.34 -27.17 -19.91
C ALA A 110 -8.31 -27.57 -18.42
N LEU A 111 -7.89 -26.68 -17.52
CA LEU A 111 -7.96 -26.91 -16.07
C LEU A 111 -9.40 -26.87 -15.56
N ALA A 112 -10.20 -25.91 -16.06
CA ALA A 112 -11.61 -25.78 -15.72
C ALA A 112 -12.44 -26.97 -16.23
N GLU A 113 -12.25 -27.41 -17.47
CA GLU A 113 -12.94 -28.57 -18.05
C GLU A 113 -12.64 -29.89 -17.30
N ARG A 114 -11.44 -30.01 -16.73
CA ARG A 114 -11.01 -31.20 -15.97
C ARG A 114 -11.36 -31.11 -14.48
N GLY A 115 -12.00 -30.03 -14.03
CA GLY A 115 -12.39 -29.83 -12.64
C GLY A 115 -11.22 -29.73 -11.66
N ILE A 116 -10.07 -29.21 -12.12
CA ILE A 116 -8.88 -29.05 -11.27
C ILE A 116 -9.01 -27.74 -10.48
N ASP A 117 -9.30 -27.85 -9.19
CA ASP A 117 -9.58 -26.72 -8.28
C ASP A 117 -8.32 -26.08 -7.66
N ILE A 118 -7.20 -26.08 -8.39
CA ILE A 118 -5.93 -25.53 -7.91
C ILE A 118 -5.85 -24.05 -8.32
N PRO A 119 -5.59 -23.10 -7.41
CA PRO A 119 -5.48 -21.68 -7.76
C PRO A 119 -4.37 -21.43 -8.78
N VAL A 120 -4.71 -20.71 -9.86
CA VAL A 120 -3.78 -20.32 -10.92
C VAL A 120 -3.48 -18.84 -10.84
N ILE A 121 -2.22 -18.47 -10.64
CA ILE A 121 -1.73 -17.10 -10.71
C ILE A 121 -1.09 -16.90 -12.09
N VAL A 122 -1.57 -15.89 -12.79
CA VAL A 122 -1.19 -15.64 -14.17
C VAL A 122 -0.08 -14.60 -14.27
N GLN A 123 0.84 -14.75 -15.20
CA GLN A 123 1.94 -13.83 -15.47
C GLN A 123 1.82 -13.29 -16.90
N THR A 124 2.03 -11.98 -17.09
CA THR A 124 1.99 -11.34 -18.42
C THR A 124 3.05 -10.25 -18.55
N GLY A 125 3.67 -10.14 -19.73
CA GLY A 125 4.60 -9.06 -20.08
C GLY A 125 3.94 -7.74 -20.50
N GLN A 126 2.67 -7.77 -20.90
CA GLN A 126 1.90 -6.57 -21.26
C GLN A 126 0.81 -6.32 -20.20
N GLY A 127 0.94 -5.22 -19.46
CA GLY A 127 -0.02 -4.79 -18.43
C GLY A 127 -1.32 -4.19 -18.97
N GLY A 128 -1.78 -4.64 -20.14
CA GLY A 128 -3.04 -4.19 -20.74
C GLY A 128 -4.23 -4.68 -19.92
N ILE A 129 -5.17 -3.78 -19.62
CA ILE A 129 -6.36 -4.06 -18.82
C ILE A 129 -7.18 -5.22 -19.44
N GLU A 130 -7.25 -5.28 -20.78
CA GLU A 130 -8.01 -6.31 -21.51
C GLU A 130 -7.48 -7.73 -21.27
N THR A 131 -6.16 -7.93 -21.31
CA THR A 131 -5.53 -9.24 -21.09
C THR A 131 -5.70 -9.73 -19.65
N VAL A 132 -5.68 -8.81 -18.68
CA VAL A 132 -5.92 -9.13 -17.26
C VAL A 132 -7.37 -9.55 -17.05
N VAL A 133 -8.32 -8.82 -17.64
CA VAL A 133 -9.75 -9.15 -17.53
C VAL A 133 -10.05 -10.52 -18.15
N GLN A 134 -9.48 -10.83 -19.32
CA GLN A 134 -9.64 -12.13 -19.98
C GLN A 134 -9.08 -13.28 -19.13
N ALA A 135 -7.91 -13.11 -18.52
CA ALA A 135 -7.32 -14.12 -17.64
C ALA A 135 -8.18 -14.38 -16.39
N MET A 136 -8.73 -13.34 -15.77
CA MET A 136 -9.63 -13.48 -14.62
C MET A 136 -10.95 -14.15 -14.99
N GLN A 137 -11.53 -13.81 -16.16
CA GLN A 137 -12.74 -14.47 -16.69
C GLN A 137 -12.52 -15.95 -17.00
N ALA A 138 -11.31 -16.32 -17.42
CA ALA A 138 -10.91 -17.71 -17.67
C ALA A 138 -10.61 -18.51 -16.39
N GLY A 139 -10.78 -17.92 -15.20
CA GLY A 139 -10.64 -18.62 -13.92
C GLY A 139 -9.29 -18.43 -13.21
N ALA A 140 -8.48 -17.44 -13.60
CA ALA A 140 -7.29 -17.06 -12.84
C ALA A 140 -7.65 -16.50 -11.45
N PHE A 141 -6.85 -16.85 -10.45
CA PHE A 141 -6.99 -16.39 -9.06
C PHE A 141 -6.41 -14.98 -8.84
N ASP A 142 -5.22 -14.72 -9.37
CA ASP A 142 -4.55 -13.42 -9.31
C ASP A 142 -3.66 -13.29 -10.56
N PHE A 143 -3.15 -12.08 -10.82
CA PHE A 143 -2.25 -11.82 -11.94
C PHE A 143 -1.00 -11.03 -11.50
N LEU A 144 0.07 -11.21 -12.26
CA LEU A 144 1.37 -10.59 -12.07
C LEU A 144 1.86 -10.01 -13.39
N VAL A 145 2.27 -8.75 -13.38
CA VAL A 145 2.89 -8.10 -14.55
C VAL A 145 4.40 -8.28 -14.46
N LYS A 146 5.02 -8.79 -15.52
CA LYS A 146 6.49 -8.91 -15.63
C LYS A 146 7.09 -7.50 -15.84
N PRO A 147 8.17 -7.11 -15.13
CA PRO A 147 8.99 -7.92 -14.23
C PRO A 147 8.34 -8.16 -12.85
N VAL A 148 8.32 -9.42 -12.41
CA VAL A 148 7.68 -9.82 -11.15
C VAL A 148 8.58 -9.47 -9.96
N SER A 149 8.08 -8.65 -9.04
CA SER A 149 8.79 -8.37 -7.79
C SER A 149 8.61 -9.51 -6.77
N PRO A 150 9.63 -9.79 -5.92
CA PRO A 150 9.52 -10.78 -4.84
C PRO A 150 8.36 -10.52 -3.88
N GLU A 151 8.11 -9.25 -3.56
CA GLU A 151 7.02 -8.82 -2.69
C GLU A 151 5.66 -9.19 -3.27
N ARG A 152 5.40 -8.84 -4.54
CA ARG A 152 4.11 -9.12 -5.18
C ARG A 152 3.88 -10.61 -5.36
N LEU A 153 4.94 -11.37 -5.69
CA LEU A 153 4.87 -12.83 -5.77
C LEU A 153 4.55 -13.48 -4.42
N SER A 154 5.18 -13.01 -3.33
CA SER A 154 4.92 -13.53 -1.98
C SER A 154 3.48 -13.32 -1.51
N ILE A 155 2.91 -12.15 -1.83
CA ILE A 155 1.52 -11.80 -1.51
C ILE A 155 0.56 -12.67 -2.33
N ALA A 156 0.79 -12.79 -3.64
CA ALA A 156 -0.04 -13.59 -4.53
C ALA A 156 -0.02 -15.07 -4.14
N LEU A 157 1.16 -15.64 -3.87
CA LEU A 157 1.32 -17.01 -3.38
C LEU A 157 0.68 -17.20 -2.00
N GLY A 158 0.86 -16.25 -1.07
CA GLY A 158 0.28 -16.32 0.27
C GLY A 158 -1.26 -16.31 0.24
N ASN A 159 -1.86 -15.53 -0.66
CA ASN A 159 -3.31 -15.50 -0.86
C ASN A 159 -3.82 -16.79 -1.51
N ALA A 160 -3.11 -17.29 -2.53
CA ALA A 160 -3.47 -18.53 -3.22
C ALA A 160 -3.38 -19.76 -2.29
N LEU A 161 -2.31 -19.86 -1.49
CA LEU A 161 -2.13 -20.96 -0.52
C LEU A 161 -3.16 -20.93 0.62
N LYS A 162 -3.61 -19.75 1.05
CA LYS A 162 -4.72 -19.61 2.00
C LYS A 162 -6.03 -20.15 1.44
N MET A 163 -6.26 -20.04 0.13
CA MET A 163 -7.43 -20.61 -0.54
C MET A 163 -7.30 -22.13 -0.70
N ALA A 164 -6.16 -22.63 -1.18
CA ALA A 164 -5.90 -24.07 -1.29
C ALA A 164 -6.03 -24.81 0.07
N SER A 165 -5.77 -24.11 1.17
CA SER A 165 -5.94 -24.62 2.55
C SER A 165 -7.40 -24.67 3.03
N ARG A 166 -8.32 -23.93 2.38
CA ARG A 166 -9.75 -23.84 2.70
C ARG A 166 -10.54 -24.98 2.04
N ASP A 167 -10.21 -25.35 0.81
CA ASP A 167 -10.98 -26.36 0.06
C ASP A 167 -10.65 -27.81 0.46
N GLY A 168 -9.43 -28.07 0.96
CA GLY A 168 -9.04 -29.37 1.51
C GLY A 168 -9.64 -29.71 2.90
N LYS A 169 -10.46 -28.84 3.50
CA LYS A 169 -11.00 -29.00 4.87
C LYS A 169 -12.51 -28.82 4.99
N VAL A 170 -13.26 -29.02 3.90
CA VAL A 170 -14.73 -29.12 3.95
C VAL A 170 -15.14 -30.47 4.54
N LYS A 171 -14.96 -30.69 5.85
CA LYS A 171 -15.71 -31.70 6.65
C LYS A 171 -15.48 -31.75 8.16
N THR A 172 -14.79 -30.78 8.76
CA THR A 172 -14.88 -30.64 10.23
C THR A 172 -15.20 -29.21 10.60
N ALA A 173 -16.39 -29.05 11.16
CA ALA A 173 -16.84 -27.88 11.86
C ALA A 173 -15.77 -27.44 12.88
N ARG A 174 -14.88 -26.56 12.45
CA ARG A 174 -14.01 -25.79 13.31
C ARG A 174 -14.32 -24.34 13.01
N ARG A 175 -14.94 -23.71 14.00
CA ARG A 175 -15.12 -22.26 14.21
C ARG A 175 -14.20 -21.42 13.31
N PRO A 176 -14.73 -20.43 12.59
CA PRO A 176 -13.90 -19.54 11.79
C PRO A 176 -12.90 -18.82 12.70
N ARG A 177 -11.60 -19.01 12.44
CA ARG A 177 -10.54 -18.06 12.83
C ARG A 177 -10.52 -16.89 11.84
N GLY A 178 -11.67 -16.26 11.66
CA GLY A 178 -11.79 -14.94 11.07
C GLY A 178 -12.33 -14.06 12.18
N GLY A 179 -11.44 -13.45 12.97
CA GLY A 179 -11.86 -12.40 13.88
C GLY A 179 -12.41 -11.28 13.02
N ALA A 180 -13.73 -11.04 13.09
CA ALA A 180 -14.27 -9.79 12.59
C ALA A 180 -13.53 -8.67 13.32
N VAL A 181 -12.98 -7.71 12.58
CA VAL A 181 -12.30 -6.54 13.16
C VAL A 181 -13.26 -5.88 14.14
N GLY A 182 -13.00 -6.05 15.43
CA GLY A 182 -13.82 -5.53 16.52
C GLY A 182 -13.34 -4.16 16.95
N PHE A 183 -14.08 -3.52 17.84
CA PHE A 183 -13.62 -2.29 18.47
C PHE A 183 -12.32 -2.48 19.28
N ASP A 184 -12.07 -3.71 19.76
CA ASP A 184 -10.85 -4.06 20.49
C ASP A 184 -9.62 -4.14 19.58
N ASP A 185 -9.81 -4.25 18.26
CA ASP A 185 -8.72 -4.19 17.27
C ASP A 185 -8.38 -2.74 16.86
N ILE A 186 -9.21 -1.76 17.25
CA ILE A 186 -8.94 -0.34 17.01
C ILE A 186 -8.00 0.17 18.10
N VAL A 187 -6.71 0.15 17.79
CA VAL A 187 -5.65 0.64 18.67
C VAL A 187 -5.74 2.16 18.83
N SER A 188 -6.00 2.64 20.05
CA SER A 188 -6.00 4.07 20.36
C SER A 188 -5.66 4.35 21.83
N ALA A 189 -4.96 5.47 22.07
CA ALA A 189 -4.69 6.05 23.38
C ALA A 189 -5.31 7.46 23.55
N SER A 190 -5.77 8.08 22.46
CA SER A 190 -6.29 9.44 22.46
C SER A 190 -7.73 9.53 22.97
N PRO A 191 -8.03 10.45 23.92
CA PRO A 191 -9.41 10.69 24.38
C PRO A 191 -10.39 11.03 23.27
N ALA A 192 -9.91 11.64 22.17
CA ALA A 192 -10.76 12.00 21.04
C ALA A 192 -11.27 10.77 20.29
N MET A 193 -10.41 9.79 20.07
CA MET A 193 -10.76 8.55 19.37
C MET A 193 -11.54 7.59 20.28
N ILE A 194 -11.29 7.60 21.60
CA ILE A 194 -12.12 6.85 22.57
C ILE A 194 -13.60 7.30 22.47
N ARG A 195 -13.85 8.61 22.40
CA ARG A 195 -15.22 9.14 22.21
C ARG A 195 -15.85 8.68 20.89
N VAL A 196 -15.06 8.60 19.82
CA VAL A 196 -15.51 8.09 18.51
C VAL A 196 -15.90 6.61 18.62
N ILE A 197 -15.08 5.79 19.30
CA ILE A 197 -15.36 4.37 19.52
C ILE A 197 -16.64 4.19 20.34
N ASP A 198 -16.85 5.00 21.38
CA ASP A 198 -18.07 4.95 22.20
C ASP A 198 -19.32 5.31 21.38
N LEU A 199 -19.25 6.36 20.56
CA LEU A 199 -20.33 6.75 19.65
C LEU A 199 -20.61 5.64 18.63
N ALA A 200 -19.57 5.07 18.03
CA ALA A 200 -19.69 3.98 17.07
C ALA A 200 -20.31 2.71 17.71
N ARG A 201 -19.96 2.40 18.97
CA ARG A 201 -20.55 1.28 19.72
C ARG A 201 -22.04 1.47 19.98
N ARG A 202 -22.47 2.69 20.31
CA ARG A 202 -23.90 3.02 20.45
C ARG A 202 -24.62 2.94 19.12
N ALA A 203 -23.99 3.43 18.05
CA ALA A 203 -24.55 3.37 16.70
C ALA A 203 -24.72 1.93 16.20
N ALA A 204 -23.81 1.02 16.57
CA ALA A 204 -23.85 -0.39 16.18
C ALA A 204 -25.15 -1.11 16.63
N GLN A 205 -25.71 -0.71 17.78
CA GLN A 205 -26.93 -1.29 18.37
C GLN A 205 -28.24 -0.89 17.64
N SER A 206 -28.17 0.03 16.69
CA SER A 206 -29.33 0.51 15.94
C SER A 206 -29.14 0.29 14.43
N ASN A 207 -30.24 0.22 13.67
CA ASN A 207 -30.21 0.10 12.21
C ASN A 207 -30.22 1.48 11.50
N ILE A 208 -29.99 2.57 12.23
CA ILE A 208 -29.93 3.92 11.66
C ILE A 208 -28.75 4.06 10.67
N PRO A 209 -28.91 4.86 9.60
CA PRO A 209 -27.81 5.26 8.73
C PRO A 209 -26.73 6.02 9.52
N ILE A 210 -25.47 5.72 9.23
CA ILE A 210 -24.31 6.32 9.88
C ILE A 210 -23.46 7.01 8.81
N VAL A 211 -23.01 8.24 9.10
CA VAL A 211 -22.05 8.96 8.26
C VAL A 211 -20.74 9.11 9.01
N LEU A 212 -19.66 8.60 8.43
CA LEU A 212 -18.30 8.72 8.94
C LEU A 212 -17.59 9.86 8.22
N GLU A 213 -17.33 10.95 8.94
CA GLU A 213 -16.64 12.11 8.40
C GLU A 213 -15.18 12.10 8.84
N GLY A 214 -14.28 12.42 7.93
CA GLY A 214 -12.88 12.60 8.27
C GLY A 214 -11.96 12.50 7.06
N GLU A 215 -10.75 13.03 7.20
CA GLU A 215 -9.76 13.04 6.13
C GLU A 215 -9.46 11.65 5.57
N SER A 216 -8.85 11.61 4.38
CA SER A 216 -8.43 10.32 3.81
C SER A 216 -7.39 9.65 4.71
N GLY A 217 -7.55 8.35 4.93
CA GLY A 217 -6.59 7.55 5.68
C GLY A 217 -6.69 7.62 7.21
N VAL A 218 -7.75 8.22 7.79
CA VAL A 218 -7.96 8.24 9.26
C VAL A 218 -8.48 6.92 9.86
N GLY A 219 -8.84 5.95 9.01
CA GLY A 219 -9.38 4.65 9.43
C GLY A 219 -10.91 4.53 9.37
N LYS A 220 -11.60 5.29 8.50
CA LYS A 220 -13.07 5.25 8.33
C LYS A 220 -13.60 3.83 8.08
N GLU A 221 -12.94 3.08 7.20
CA GLU A 221 -13.32 1.70 6.89
C GLU A 221 -13.17 0.76 8.10
N MET A 222 -12.10 0.90 8.90
CA MET A 222 -11.90 0.11 10.11
C MET A 222 -13.02 0.35 11.12
N VAL A 223 -13.43 1.62 11.30
CA VAL A 223 -14.57 1.97 12.16
C VAL A 223 -15.87 1.37 11.62
N ALA A 224 -16.11 1.42 10.30
CA ALA A 224 -17.29 0.81 9.68
C ALA A 224 -17.34 -0.71 9.89
N ARG A 225 -16.20 -1.39 9.75
CA ARG A 225 -16.07 -2.84 10.01
C ARG A 225 -16.34 -3.17 11.49
N ALA A 226 -15.82 -2.37 12.41
CA ALA A 226 -16.08 -2.55 13.84
C ALA A 226 -17.55 -2.32 14.21
N ILE A 227 -18.22 -1.32 13.61
CA ILE A 227 -19.66 -1.10 13.77
C ILE A 227 -20.44 -2.33 13.30
N GLN A 228 -20.09 -2.88 12.14
CA GLN A 228 -20.76 -4.08 11.63
C GLN A 228 -20.55 -5.29 12.54
N ALA A 229 -19.32 -5.52 12.99
CA ALA A 229 -18.95 -6.62 13.86
C ALA A 229 -19.67 -6.58 15.23
N ALA A 230 -20.00 -5.38 15.71
CA ALA A 230 -20.73 -5.17 16.96
C ALA A 230 -22.25 -5.05 16.79
N SER A 231 -22.77 -5.20 15.56
CA SER A 231 -24.21 -5.09 15.27
C SER A 231 -24.92 -6.44 15.26
N ASP A 232 -26.25 -6.42 15.28
CA ASP A 232 -27.08 -7.62 15.07
C ASP A 232 -26.84 -8.31 13.71
N ARG A 233 -26.20 -7.58 12.77
CA ARG A 233 -25.84 -8.06 11.43
C ARG A 233 -24.39 -8.56 11.34
N ALA A 234 -23.69 -8.77 12.45
CA ALA A 234 -22.27 -9.19 12.44
C ALA A 234 -21.99 -10.47 11.61
N ALA A 235 -22.95 -11.41 11.54
CA ALA A 235 -22.84 -12.64 10.74
C ALA A 235 -23.33 -12.50 9.29
N LYS A 236 -23.78 -11.32 8.87
CA LYS A 236 -24.36 -11.00 7.55
C LYS A 236 -23.31 -10.34 6.64
N PRO A 237 -23.52 -10.31 5.31
CA PRO A 237 -22.55 -9.73 4.38
C PRO A 237 -22.23 -8.26 4.71
N PHE A 238 -20.95 -7.92 4.58
CA PHE A 238 -20.45 -6.55 4.65
C PHE A 238 -19.82 -6.21 3.29
N VAL A 239 -20.56 -5.46 2.49
CA VAL A 239 -20.17 -5.09 1.12
C VAL A 239 -19.59 -3.68 1.15
N THR A 240 -18.39 -3.50 0.61
CA THR A 240 -17.71 -2.20 0.53
C THR A 240 -17.67 -1.71 -0.91
N VAL A 241 -17.98 -0.44 -1.13
CA VAL A 241 -17.89 0.22 -2.43
C VAL A 241 -17.18 1.55 -2.24
N ASN A 242 -16.11 1.78 -2.99
CA ASN A 242 -15.44 3.08 -3.02
C ASN A 242 -15.93 3.85 -4.25
N CYS A 243 -16.75 4.87 -4.02
CA CYS A 243 -17.37 5.66 -5.08
C CYS A 243 -16.35 6.53 -5.83
N GLY A 244 -15.29 6.99 -5.16
CA GLY A 244 -14.24 7.81 -5.78
C GLY A 244 -13.27 7.01 -6.67
N ALA A 245 -13.20 5.69 -6.52
CA ALA A 245 -12.37 4.82 -7.36
C ALA A 245 -13.06 4.33 -8.64
N ILE A 246 -14.38 4.54 -8.77
CA ILE A 246 -15.20 4.01 -9.85
C ILE A 246 -15.50 5.12 -10.87
N PRO A 247 -15.35 4.87 -12.18
CA PRO A 247 -15.77 5.81 -13.21
C PRO A 247 -17.26 6.17 -13.09
N HIS A 248 -17.59 7.46 -13.26
CA HIS A 248 -18.95 7.97 -13.04
C HIS A 248 -20.02 7.28 -13.93
N ASN A 249 -19.64 6.82 -15.12
CA ASN A 249 -20.53 6.10 -16.03
C ASN A 249 -20.82 4.65 -15.60
N LEU A 250 -20.00 4.06 -14.72
CA LEU A 250 -20.14 2.68 -14.26
C LEU A 250 -20.67 2.57 -12.82
N VAL A 251 -20.60 3.66 -12.04
CA VAL A 251 -20.98 3.64 -10.63
C VAL A 251 -22.44 3.24 -10.42
N GLU A 252 -23.34 3.68 -11.29
CA GLU A 252 -24.75 3.30 -11.25
C GLU A 252 -24.94 1.79 -11.48
N SER A 253 -24.27 1.26 -12.50
CA SER A 253 -24.32 -0.15 -12.88
C SER A 253 -23.75 -1.07 -11.81
N ILE A 254 -22.67 -0.65 -11.14
CA ILE A 254 -22.06 -1.41 -10.04
C ILE A 254 -22.95 -1.37 -8.80
N LEU A 255 -23.51 -0.22 -8.44
CA LEU A 255 -24.34 -0.09 -7.23
C LEU A 255 -25.68 -0.82 -7.38
N PHE A 256 -26.42 -0.55 -8.46
CA PHE A 256 -27.80 -1.02 -8.62
C PHE A 256 -27.93 -2.26 -9.51
N GLY A 257 -26.93 -2.57 -10.34
CA GLY A 257 -27.00 -3.67 -11.31
C GLY A 257 -27.68 -3.27 -12.61
N HIS A 258 -27.52 -4.10 -13.64
CA HIS A 258 -28.14 -3.90 -14.94
C HIS A 258 -28.62 -5.20 -15.58
N GLU A 259 -29.70 -5.09 -16.35
CA GLU A 259 -30.18 -6.17 -17.21
C GLU A 259 -29.41 -6.20 -18.54
N LYS A 260 -29.45 -7.35 -19.21
CA LYS A 260 -28.82 -7.51 -20.52
C LYS A 260 -29.39 -6.50 -21.53
N GLY A 261 -28.52 -5.74 -22.19
CA GLY A 261 -28.92 -4.72 -23.17
C GLY A 261 -29.35 -3.37 -22.56
N ALA A 262 -29.09 -3.13 -21.27
CA ALA A 262 -29.44 -1.87 -20.62
C ALA A 262 -28.68 -0.64 -21.19
N PHE A 263 -27.46 -0.82 -21.68
CA PHE A 263 -26.65 0.23 -22.34
C PHE A 263 -25.70 -0.40 -23.37
N THR A 264 -25.06 0.42 -24.20
CA THR A 264 -24.08 -0.02 -25.20
C THR A 264 -22.87 -0.67 -24.50
N GLY A 265 -22.73 -2.00 -24.61
CA GLY A 265 -21.70 -2.79 -23.91
C GLY A 265 -22.23 -3.72 -22.80
N ALA A 266 -23.53 -3.65 -22.46
CA ALA A 266 -24.18 -4.53 -21.48
C ALA A 266 -24.51 -5.91 -22.08
N SER A 267 -23.48 -6.71 -22.37
CA SER A 267 -23.60 -8.04 -22.98
C SER A 267 -24.22 -9.08 -22.04
N GLU A 268 -24.01 -8.91 -20.73
CA GLU A 268 -24.45 -9.83 -19.67
C GLU A 268 -25.23 -9.09 -18.58
N LYS A 269 -25.95 -9.84 -17.75
CA LYS A 269 -26.64 -9.31 -16.58
C LYS A 269 -25.66 -9.18 -15.42
N HIS A 270 -25.68 -8.05 -14.70
CA HIS A 270 -24.84 -7.83 -13.52
C HIS A 270 -25.69 -7.58 -12.27
N SER A 271 -25.40 -8.31 -11.19
CA SER A 271 -25.99 -8.07 -9.87
C SER A 271 -25.38 -6.82 -9.23
N GLY A 272 -26.23 -5.92 -8.73
CA GLY A 272 -25.78 -4.71 -8.05
C GLY A 272 -25.30 -4.97 -6.63
N LYS A 273 -24.43 -4.10 -6.11
CA LYS A 273 -23.91 -4.18 -4.74
C LYS A 273 -25.00 -4.07 -3.67
N PHE A 274 -26.13 -3.42 -3.96
CA PHE A 274 -27.29 -3.42 -3.06
C PHE A 274 -27.92 -4.81 -2.90
N VAL A 275 -27.96 -5.61 -3.97
CA VAL A 275 -28.47 -6.99 -3.92
C VAL A 275 -27.47 -7.88 -3.19
N ASP A 276 -26.18 -7.73 -3.46
CA ASP A 276 -25.10 -8.46 -2.78
C ASP A 276 -25.11 -8.22 -1.26
N ALA A 277 -25.53 -7.01 -0.84
CA ALA A 277 -25.60 -6.58 0.55
C ALA A 277 -26.94 -6.87 1.24
N ASP A 278 -27.88 -7.55 0.57
CA ASP A 278 -29.22 -7.78 1.13
C ASP A 278 -29.18 -8.55 2.45
N GLY A 279 -29.93 -8.05 3.44
CA GLY A 279 -29.92 -8.54 4.82
C GLY A 279 -28.65 -8.22 5.61
N GLY A 280 -27.66 -7.55 5.00
CA GLY A 280 -26.38 -7.18 5.60
C GLY A 280 -26.18 -5.67 5.70
N THR A 281 -24.94 -5.24 5.48
CA THR A 281 -24.51 -3.84 5.57
C THR A 281 -23.72 -3.45 4.33
N LEU A 282 -24.07 -2.29 3.76
CA LEU A 282 -23.38 -1.68 2.64
C LEU A 282 -22.59 -0.48 3.15
N PHE A 283 -21.28 -0.52 2.93
CA PHE A 283 -20.36 0.57 3.21
C PHE A 283 -20.05 1.33 1.92
N LEU A 284 -20.45 2.60 1.86
CA LEU A 284 -20.16 3.50 0.74
C LEU A 284 -19.06 4.48 1.14
N ASP A 285 -17.84 4.28 0.63
CA ASP A 285 -16.73 5.19 0.85
C ASP A 285 -16.72 6.30 -0.21
N GLU A 286 -16.33 7.50 0.21
CA GLU A 286 -16.34 8.73 -0.58
C GLU A 286 -17.69 9.03 -1.25
N ILE A 287 -18.77 9.03 -0.44
CA ILE A 287 -20.15 9.29 -0.92
C ILE A 287 -20.30 10.66 -1.61
N GLY A 288 -19.44 11.62 -1.26
CA GLY A 288 -19.40 12.97 -1.87
C GLY A 288 -18.87 13.01 -3.31
N ASP A 289 -18.40 11.89 -3.86
CA ASP A 289 -18.01 11.76 -5.27
C ASP A 289 -19.13 11.15 -6.14
N LEU A 290 -20.29 10.84 -5.56
CA LEU A 290 -21.41 10.28 -6.34
C LEU A 290 -22.02 11.32 -7.30
N PRO A 291 -22.26 10.95 -8.58
CA PRO A 291 -23.05 11.75 -9.51
C PRO A 291 -24.49 12.01 -9.02
N LEU A 292 -25.06 13.18 -9.37
CA LEU A 292 -26.38 13.63 -8.90
C LEU A 292 -27.54 12.68 -9.29
N ASP A 293 -27.46 12.06 -10.46
CA ASP A 293 -28.41 11.06 -10.95
C ASP A 293 -28.40 9.78 -10.09
N VAL A 294 -27.21 9.33 -9.69
CA VAL A 294 -27.03 8.19 -8.78
C VAL A 294 -27.51 8.53 -7.37
N GLN A 295 -27.32 9.77 -6.91
CA GLN A 295 -27.83 10.25 -5.62
C GLN A 295 -29.36 10.14 -5.52
N VAL A 296 -30.11 10.39 -6.61
CA VAL A 296 -31.57 10.23 -6.65
C VAL A 296 -31.99 8.78 -6.40
N LYS A 297 -31.30 7.84 -7.05
CA LYS A 297 -31.58 6.40 -6.87
C LYS A 297 -31.19 5.92 -5.48
N LEU A 298 -30.07 6.41 -4.95
CA LEU A 298 -29.66 6.14 -3.58
C LEU A 298 -30.70 6.63 -2.57
N LEU A 299 -31.26 7.82 -2.78
CA LEU A 299 -32.32 8.35 -1.92
C LEU A 299 -33.54 7.41 -1.88
N ARG A 300 -33.98 6.88 -3.03
CA ARG A 300 -35.07 5.89 -3.10
C ARG A 300 -34.71 4.61 -2.32
N ALA A 301 -33.50 4.10 -2.49
CA ALA A 301 -33.02 2.93 -1.76
C ALA A 301 -33.06 3.15 -0.23
N VAL A 302 -32.67 4.33 0.25
CA VAL A 302 -32.64 4.65 1.70
C VAL A 302 -34.03 4.99 2.27
N GLN A 303 -34.94 5.55 1.47
CA GLN A 303 -36.28 5.90 1.92
C GLN A 303 -37.26 4.72 1.85
N GLN A 304 -37.26 4.01 0.72
CA GLN A 304 -38.27 3.00 0.39
C GLN A 304 -37.75 1.57 0.57
N GLY A 305 -36.43 1.37 0.68
CA GLY A 305 -35.82 0.03 0.67
C GLY A 305 -36.00 -0.67 -0.68
N GLU A 306 -36.13 0.11 -1.76
CA GLU A 306 -36.37 -0.38 -3.12
C GLU A 306 -35.27 0.13 -4.04
N ILE A 307 -34.75 -0.75 -4.88
CA ILE A 307 -33.75 -0.44 -5.91
C ILE A 307 -34.34 -0.72 -7.29
N GLU A 308 -33.94 0.10 -8.26
CA GLU A 308 -34.29 -0.06 -9.67
C GLU A 308 -33.01 -0.42 -10.45
N THR A 309 -32.91 -1.67 -10.89
CA THR A 309 -31.85 -2.11 -11.81
C THR A 309 -31.99 -1.42 -13.15
N ILE A 310 -30.85 -1.09 -13.79
CA ILE A 310 -30.86 -0.39 -15.07
C ILE A 310 -31.52 -1.29 -16.13
N GLY A 311 -32.59 -0.78 -16.76
CA GLY A 311 -33.36 -1.50 -17.79
C GLY A 311 -34.44 -2.44 -17.24
N ALA A 312 -34.58 -2.59 -15.92
CA ALA A 312 -35.64 -3.40 -15.35
C ALA A 312 -36.98 -2.64 -15.25
N ARG A 313 -38.08 -3.41 -15.32
CA ARG A 313 -39.44 -2.88 -15.28
C ARG A 313 -40.05 -2.83 -13.88
N GLN A 314 -39.45 -3.52 -12.91
CA GLN A 314 -39.98 -3.63 -11.55
C GLN A 314 -38.90 -3.33 -10.50
N PRO A 315 -39.21 -2.54 -9.47
CA PRO A 315 -38.31 -2.31 -8.36
C PRO A 315 -38.14 -3.58 -7.51
N GLN A 316 -36.94 -3.78 -6.98
CA GLN A 316 -36.61 -4.89 -6.09
C GLN A 316 -36.46 -4.36 -4.66
N LYS A 317 -37.14 -5.00 -3.70
CA LYS A 317 -36.96 -4.69 -2.28
C LYS A 317 -35.66 -5.28 -1.74
N VAL A 318 -34.91 -4.46 -1.02
CA VAL A 318 -33.66 -4.83 -0.35
C VAL A 318 -33.64 -4.29 1.07
N ASN A 319 -33.12 -5.08 2.01
CA ASN A 319 -32.99 -4.69 3.42
C ASN A 319 -31.52 -4.52 3.78
N VAL A 320 -30.98 -3.34 3.48
CA VAL A 320 -29.56 -3.03 3.65
C VAL A 320 -29.37 -1.94 4.70
N ARG A 321 -28.49 -2.19 5.67
CA ARG A 321 -28.02 -1.14 6.58
C ARG A 321 -26.95 -0.32 5.86
N LEU A 322 -27.08 1.00 5.87
CA LEU A 322 -26.13 1.88 5.19
C LEU A 322 -25.14 2.50 6.16
N ILE A 323 -23.85 2.39 5.84
CA ILE A 323 -22.77 3.15 6.47
C ILE A 323 -22.07 3.93 5.35
N SER A 324 -22.06 5.25 5.42
CA SER A 324 -21.42 6.10 4.43
C SER A 324 -20.17 6.75 5.02
N ALA A 325 -19.16 7.00 4.21
CA ALA A 325 -17.96 7.71 4.59
C ALA A 325 -17.64 8.82 3.58
N THR A 326 -17.06 9.91 4.06
CA THR A 326 -16.64 11.03 3.21
C THR A 326 -15.44 11.75 3.80
N ASN A 327 -14.59 12.27 2.91
CA ASN A 327 -13.53 13.23 3.25
C ASN A 327 -13.91 14.70 2.98
N LYS A 328 -15.05 14.95 2.31
CA LYS A 328 -15.55 16.29 1.97
C LYS A 328 -16.55 16.79 3.01
N ASP A 329 -16.72 18.10 3.08
CA ASP A 329 -17.81 18.70 3.82
C ASP A 329 -19.11 18.65 2.98
N LEU A 330 -20.00 17.72 3.32
CA LEU A 330 -21.27 17.54 2.62
C LEU A 330 -22.15 18.78 2.65
N ILE A 331 -22.06 19.63 3.68
CA ILE A 331 -22.84 20.87 3.75
C ILE A 331 -22.40 21.84 2.65
N THR A 332 -21.08 21.92 2.44
CA THR A 332 -20.49 22.74 1.39
C THR A 332 -20.84 22.19 0.00
N GLU A 333 -20.76 20.86 -0.19
CA GLU A 333 -21.17 20.22 -1.45
C GLU A 333 -22.66 20.43 -1.79
N VAL A 334 -23.54 20.50 -0.77
CA VAL A 334 -24.96 20.85 -0.96
C VAL A 334 -25.13 22.30 -1.43
N ARG A 335 -24.42 23.25 -0.81
CA ARG A 335 -24.48 24.67 -1.21
C ARG A 335 -24.00 24.90 -2.64
N GLU A 336 -23.01 24.12 -3.08
CA GLU A 336 -22.46 24.18 -4.43
C GLU A 336 -23.26 23.34 -5.44
N GLY A 337 -24.37 22.71 -5.03
CA GLY A 337 -25.27 21.97 -5.91
C GLY A 337 -24.70 20.63 -6.42
N ARG A 338 -23.60 20.15 -5.84
CA ARG A 338 -22.94 18.87 -6.20
C ARG A 338 -23.48 17.70 -5.38
N PHE A 339 -24.12 18.00 -4.25
CA PHE A 339 -24.80 17.02 -3.42
C PHE A 339 -26.24 17.43 -3.15
N ARG A 340 -27.18 16.48 -3.18
CA ARG A 340 -28.60 16.80 -2.96
C ARG A 340 -28.90 16.97 -1.47
N GLU A 341 -29.64 18.02 -1.17
CA GLU A 341 -30.06 18.36 0.20
C GLU A 341 -30.96 17.27 0.83
N ASP A 342 -31.87 16.70 0.05
CA ASP A 342 -32.78 15.64 0.49
C ASP A 342 -32.05 14.35 0.92
N LEU A 343 -31.02 13.96 0.15
CA LEU A 343 -30.12 12.86 0.48
C LEU A 343 -29.28 13.16 1.71
N TYR A 344 -28.75 14.38 1.83
CA TYR A 344 -27.94 14.79 2.98
C TYR A 344 -28.69 14.59 4.30
N TYR A 345 -29.90 15.13 4.44
CA TYR A 345 -30.67 14.98 5.68
C TYR A 345 -31.08 13.53 5.98
N ARG A 346 -31.22 12.69 4.94
CA ARG A 346 -31.58 11.28 5.12
C ARG A 346 -30.40 10.41 5.52
N LEU A 347 -29.20 10.73 5.07
CA LEU A 347 -27.96 10.03 5.46
C LEU A 347 -27.44 10.54 6.81
N ASN A 348 -27.46 11.85 7.03
CA ASN A 348 -26.87 12.50 8.20
C ASN A 348 -27.72 12.39 9.47
N VAL A 349 -28.17 11.17 9.79
CA VAL A 349 -28.93 10.87 11.02
C VAL A 349 -28.00 10.69 12.21
N PHE A 350 -26.85 10.04 11.99
CA PHE A 350 -25.84 9.80 13.02
C PHE A 350 -24.43 10.06 12.48
N PRO A 351 -23.97 11.32 12.48
CA PRO A 351 -22.61 11.67 12.08
C PRO A 351 -21.59 11.27 13.15
N ILE A 352 -20.48 10.68 12.70
CA ILE A 352 -19.31 10.36 13.52
C ILE A 352 -18.09 10.99 12.85
N THR A 353 -17.58 12.08 13.44
CA THR A 353 -16.39 12.75 12.95
C THR A 353 -15.13 12.12 13.55
N ILE A 354 -14.27 11.58 12.69
CA ILE A 354 -13.01 10.93 13.05
C ILE A 354 -11.87 11.95 12.94
N PRO A 355 -11.14 12.25 14.03
CA PRO A 355 -10.08 13.24 14.01
C PRO A 355 -8.86 12.77 13.19
N ALA A 356 -8.27 13.72 12.46
CA ALA A 356 -6.99 13.54 11.79
C ALA A 356 -5.86 13.21 12.78
N LEU A 357 -4.87 12.45 12.33
CA LEU A 357 -3.80 11.90 13.16
C LEU A 357 -2.99 13.01 13.88
N ARG A 358 -2.77 14.16 13.21
CA ARG A 358 -2.12 15.34 13.82
C ARG A 358 -2.84 15.91 15.06
N ARG A 359 -4.15 15.69 15.18
CA ARG A 359 -4.96 16.12 16.34
C ARG A 359 -5.02 15.06 17.45
N ARG A 360 -4.38 13.90 17.24
CA ARG A 360 -4.31 12.77 18.17
C ARG A 360 -2.93 12.10 18.13
N LYS A 361 -1.88 12.91 18.34
CA LYS A 361 -0.48 12.44 18.28
C LYS A 361 -0.17 11.37 19.33
N GLU A 362 -0.99 11.25 20.37
CA GLU A 362 -0.91 10.20 21.40
C GLU A 362 -1.16 8.79 20.84
N ASP A 363 -1.89 8.68 19.72
CA ASP A 363 -2.13 7.39 19.06
C ASP A 363 -0.88 6.88 18.30
N ILE A 364 0.00 7.78 17.85
CA ILE A 364 1.13 7.45 16.99
C ILE A 364 2.04 6.38 17.63
N PRO A 365 2.45 6.49 18.91
CA PRO A 365 3.32 5.48 19.50
C PRO A 365 2.72 4.08 19.57
N VAL A 366 1.40 3.99 19.81
CA VAL A 366 0.71 2.70 19.93
C VAL A 366 0.48 2.11 18.54
N LEU A 367 0.09 2.93 17.56
CA LEU A 367 -0.04 2.54 16.16
C LEU A 367 1.27 2.04 15.58
N VAL A 368 2.38 2.75 15.81
CA VAL A 368 3.71 2.34 15.33
C VAL A 368 4.07 0.97 15.87
N ARG A 369 3.92 0.74 17.17
CA ARG A 369 4.21 -0.57 17.78
C ARG A 369 3.34 -1.69 17.18
N ALA A 370 2.04 -1.44 17.03
CA ALA A 370 1.11 -2.42 16.46
C ALA A 370 1.47 -2.75 14.99
N PHE A 371 1.81 -1.75 14.19
CA PHE A 371 2.22 -1.97 12.79
C PHE A 371 3.55 -2.70 12.69
N VAL A 372 4.56 -2.34 13.49
CA VAL A 372 5.86 -3.03 13.51
C VAL A 372 5.68 -4.48 13.93
N GLU A 373 4.87 -4.76 14.95
CA GLU A 373 4.57 -6.12 15.40
C GLU A 373 3.87 -6.93 14.30
N ARG A 374 2.82 -6.37 13.70
CA ARG A 374 2.08 -7.01 12.61
C ARG A 374 2.98 -7.31 11.40
N PHE A 375 3.75 -6.33 10.95
CA PHE A 375 4.61 -6.48 9.77
C PHE A 375 5.81 -7.39 10.04
N SER A 376 6.39 -7.37 11.24
CA SER A 376 7.45 -8.30 11.62
C SER A 376 6.95 -9.76 11.59
N ALA A 377 5.72 -10.00 12.06
CA ALA A 377 5.09 -11.32 12.01
C ALA A 377 4.78 -11.77 10.57
N GLU A 378 4.30 -10.87 9.72
CA GLU A 378 4.02 -11.14 8.30
C GLU A 378 5.30 -11.45 7.50
N GLN A 379 6.40 -10.74 7.78
CA GLN A 379 7.70 -10.93 7.14
C GLN A 379 8.51 -12.09 7.72
N ARG A 380 8.00 -12.78 8.76
CA ARG A 380 8.65 -13.92 9.42
C ARG A 380 10.08 -13.63 9.90
N LEU A 381 10.33 -12.41 10.39
CA LEU A 381 11.65 -12.04 10.91
C LEU A 381 11.95 -12.83 12.20
N ASP A 382 13.16 -13.39 12.30
CA ASP A 382 13.60 -14.21 13.45
C ASP A 382 13.64 -13.44 14.77
N GLN A 383 13.69 -12.09 14.71
CA GLN A 383 13.63 -11.21 15.86
C GLN A 383 12.62 -10.08 15.63
N ARG A 384 11.96 -9.67 16.72
CA ARG A 384 11.03 -8.54 16.72
C ARG A 384 11.80 -7.26 16.48
N LEU A 385 11.47 -6.53 15.42
CA LEU A 385 11.99 -5.20 15.19
C LEU A 385 11.53 -4.28 16.32
N THR A 386 12.48 -3.57 16.90
CA THR A 386 12.22 -2.50 17.86
C THR A 386 12.27 -1.15 17.15
N VAL A 387 11.72 -0.10 17.76
CA VAL A 387 11.83 1.25 17.21
C VAL A 387 12.62 2.09 18.19
N SER A 388 13.69 2.71 17.70
CA SER A 388 14.54 3.58 18.50
C SER A 388 13.76 4.80 19.02
N SER A 389 14.16 5.32 20.19
CA SER A 389 13.55 6.51 20.77
C SER A 389 13.63 7.73 19.84
N GLY A 390 14.72 7.87 19.08
CA GLY A 390 14.89 8.91 18.06
C GLY A 390 13.89 8.77 16.91
N ALA A 391 13.68 7.56 16.40
CA ALA A 391 12.68 7.31 15.35
C ALA A 391 11.26 7.56 15.88
N MET A 392 10.94 7.12 17.11
CA MET A 392 9.64 7.39 17.72
C MET A 392 9.36 8.89 17.87
N ALA A 393 10.36 9.68 18.30
CA ALA A 393 10.23 11.13 18.42
C ALA A 393 9.99 11.78 17.05
N LEU A 394 10.74 11.37 16.02
CA LEU A 394 10.56 11.84 14.64
C LEU A 394 9.13 11.57 14.16
N LEU A 395 8.67 10.31 14.26
CA LEU A 395 7.35 9.89 13.81
C LEU A 395 6.22 10.61 14.56
N THR A 396 6.40 10.90 15.85
CA THR A 396 5.42 11.63 16.67
C THR A 396 5.38 13.12 16.31
N SER A 397 6.52 13.71 15.92
CA SER A 397 6.60 15.13 15.58
C SER A 397 5.91 15.46 14.25
N TYR A 398 5.99 14.54 13.28
CA TYR A 398 5.43 14.72 11.94
C TYR A 398 3.89 14.78 11.95
N ASP A 399 3.31 15.58 11.05
CA ASP A 399 1.87 15.86 11.03
C ASP A 399 1.04 14.84 10.23
N TRP A 400 1.67 13.96 9.44
CA TRP A 400 0.99 12.90 8.69
C TRP A 400 -0.22 13.39 7.86
N PRO A 401 -0.01 14.14 6.76
CA PRO A 401 -1.10 14.59 5.89
C PRO A 401 -1.94 13.44 5.30
N GLY A 402 -1.35 12.25 5.10
CA GLY A 402 -2.06 11.04 4.70
C GLY A 402 -2.52 10.15 5.86
N ASN A 403 -2.50 10.69 7.09
CA ASN A 403 -2.97 10.06 8.32
C ASN A 403 -2.40 8.64 8.55
N ILE A 404 -3.21 7.71 9.07
CA ILE A 404 -2.79 6.37 9.45
C ILE A 404 -2.28 5.59 8.22
N ARG A 405 -2.89 5.77 7.05
CA ARG A 405 -2.45 5.11 5.80
C ARG A 405 -1.02 5.49 5.42
N GLN A 406 -0.65 6.77 5.55
CA GLN A 406 0.72 7.22 5.30
C GLN A 406 1.70 6.68 6.35
N LEU A 407 1.31 6.69 7.63
CA LEU A 407 2.10 6.13 8.73
C LEU A 407 2.37 4.63 8.52
N GLU A 408 1.32 3.88 8.20
CA GLU A 408 1.37 2.44 7.91
C GLU A 408 2.34 2.14 6.76
N ASN A 409 2.22 2.87 5.64
CA ASN A 409 3.12 2.72 4.49
C ASN A 409 4.58 3.07 4.84
N ALA A 410 4.81 4.11 5.63
CA ALA A 410 6.15 4.50 6.05
C ALA A 410 6.81 3.43 6.92
N ILE A 411 6.06 2.84 7.86
CA ILE A 411 6.54 1.75 8.73
C ILE A 411 6.74 0.47 7.93
N PHE A 412 5.81 0.11 7.05
CA PHE A 412 5.95 -1.07 6.20
C PHE A 412 7.24 -1.00 5.38
N ARG A 413 7.50 0.13 4.73
CA ARG A 413 8.73 0.37 3.99
C ARG A 413 9.98 0.26 4.87
N ALA A 414 9.94 0.82 6.08
CA ALA A 414 11.05 0.74 7.01
C ALA A 414 11.32 -0.71 7.47
N VAL A 415 10.27 -1.49 7.72
CA VAL A 415 10.37 -2.91 8.11
C VAL A 415 10.92 -3.77 6.96
N VAL A 416 10.51 -3.53 5.72
CA VAL A 416 11.00 -4.27 4.54
C VAL A 416 12.46 -3.97 4.23
N LEU A 417 12.91 -2.72 4.44
CA LEU A 417 14.28 -2.27 4.17
C LEU A 417 15.22 -2.37 5.39
N ALA A 418 14.74 -2.90 6.51
CA ALA A 418 15.53 -2.98 7.74
C ALA A 418 16.64 -4.05 7.61
N ASP A 419 17.90 -3.61 7.67
CA ASP A 419 19.07 -4.49 7.71
C ASP A 419 19.46 -4.90 9.15
N GLY A 420 18.70 -4.47 10.17
CA GLY A 420 19.00 -4.71 11.60
C GLY A 420 17.76 -4.92 12.48
N HIS A 421 17.96 -5.12 13.78
CA HIS A 421 16.89 -5.43 14.75
C HIS A 421 16.17 -4.19 15.34
N GLU A 422 16.57 -2.99 14.93
CA GLU A 422 16.02 -1.72 15.42
C GLU A 422 15.83 -0.73 14.27
N LEU A 423 14.61 -0.17 14.17
CA LEU A 423 14.27 0.92 13.26
C LEU A 423 14.78 2.24 13.83
N THR A 424 15.69 2.84 13.10
CA THR A 424 16.33 4.12 13.38
C THR A 424 15.75 5.22 12.50
N VAL A 425 16.20 6.45 12.72
CA VAL A 425 15.74 7.59 11.92
C VAL A 425 16.17 7.49 10.46
N ARG A 426 17.26 6.76 10.18
CA ARG A 426 17.75 6.54 8.82
C ARG A 426 16.77 5.74 7.96
N ASP A 427 15.91 4.96 8.60
CA ASP A 427 14.89 4.13 7.94
C ASP A 427 13.64 4.92 7.53
N PHE A 428 13.56 6.20 7.94
CA PHE A 428 12.46 7.12 7.61
C PHE A 428 12.94 8.37 6.84
N PRO A 429 13.68 8.24 5.72
CA PRO A 429 14.21 9.38 4.97
C PRO A 429 13.11 10.31 4.43
N GLN A 430 11.95 9.75 4.08
CA GLN A 430 10.78 10.49 3.61
C GLN A 430 10.14 11.41 4.66
N VAL A 431 10.33 11.09 5.95
CA VAL A 431 9.83 11.90 7.06
C VAL A 431 10.91 12.90 7.50
N ALA A 432 12.17 12.44 7.60
CA ALA A 432 13.30 13.27 8.01
C ALA A 432 13.55 14.46 7.06
N THR A 433 13.35 14.27 5.75
CA THR A 433 13.52 15.35 4.74
C THR A 433 12.45 16.45 4.82
N GLN A 434 11.29 16.18 5.44
CA GLN A 434 10.18 17.11 5.51
C GLN A 434 10.08 17.86 6.84
N ILE A 435 10.90 17.51 7.83
CA ILE A 435 10.98 18.19 9.12
C ILE A 435 12.18 19.16 9.09
N PRO A 436 11.95 20.49 9.11
CA PRO A 436 13.04 21.47 9.14
C PRO A 436 13.94 21.24 10.37
N GLY A 437 15.23 21.06 10.13
CA GLY A 437 16.25 20.91 11.19
C GLY A 437 16.69 19.48 11.51
N TYR A 438 16.13 18.45 10.88
CA TYR A 438 16.58 17.06 11.07
C TYR A 438 17.62 16.66 10.02
N ILE A 439 18.88 17.06 10.22
CA ILE A 439 20.00 16.59 9.39
C ILE A 439 20.29 15.13 9.75
N VAL A 440 20.09 14.21 8.80
CA VAL A 440 20.62 12.83 8.91
C VAL A 440 22.14 12.95 8.86
N ALA A 441 22.77 13.04 10.03
CA ALA A 441 24.21 13.01 10.14
C ALA A 441 24.70 11.62 9.69
N ASP A 442 25.25 11.56 8.48
CA ASP A 442 26.21 10.53 8.12
C ASP A 442 27.43 10.72 9.02
N ARG A 443 27.53 9.87 10.04
CA ARG A 443 28.77 9.69 10.80
C ARG A 443 29.32 8.33 10.43
N SER A 444 30.18 8.33 9.44
CA SER A 444 31.18 7.30 9.23
C SER A 444 32.57 7.96 9.14
N GLY A 445 33.32 7.89 10.25
CA GLY A 445 34.79 7.92 10.23
C GLY A 445 35.54 9.08 10.90
N LEU A 446 36.08 8.81 12.10
CA LEU A 446 37.38 9.26 12.65
C LEU A 446 37.48 10.75 13.08
N SER A 447 38.07 11.17 14.19
CA SER A 447 39.05 10.60 15.12
C SER A 447 38.93 11.34 16.47
N TRP A 448 39.19 10.63 17.58
CA TRP A 448 39.47 11.26 18.86
C TRP A 448 40.87 11.88 18.82
N GLY A 449 40.99 13.18 19.09
CA GLY A 449 42.28 13.86 19.08
C GLY A 449 42.22 15.25 19.70
N GLU A 450 42.57 15.29 20.98
CA GLU A 450 43.11 16.41 21.74
C GLU A 450 42.18 17.48 22.33
N ALA A 451 42.34 17.56 23.65
CA ALA A 451 41.77 18.50 24.58
C ALA A 451 42.61 19.77 24.66
N GLY A 452 41.96 20.92 24.94
CA GLY A 452 42.63 22.05 25.58
C GLY A 452 42.10 23.41 25.15
N PRO A 453 41.93 24.38 26.08
CA PRO A 453 40.82 25.33 26.03
C PRO A 453 41.29 26.77 25.78
N GLU A 454 40.43 27.62 25.23
CA GLU A 454 40.43 29.04 25.60
C GLU A 454 39.07 29.70 25.30
N ARG A 455 38.28 29.87 26.36
CA ARG A 455 37.26 30.92 26.46
C ARG A 455 37.88 32.06 27.26
N ARG A 456 37.88 33.27 26.70
CA ARG A 456 37.85 34.51 27.48
C ARG A 456 36.63 35.34 27.06
N PRO A 457 35.84 35.85 28.01
CA PRO A 457 34.74 36.77 27.73
C PRO A 457 35.23 38.21 27.79
N ALA A 458 34.58 39.11 27.05
CA ALA A 458 34.65 40.54 27.32
C ALA A 458 33.24 41.12 27.30
N SER A 459 32.88 41.64 28.46
CA SER A 459 31.65 42.27 28.88
C SER A 459 31.49 43.70 28.35
N GLY A 460 30.26 44.01 27.89
CA GLY A 460 29.46 45.18 28.27
C GLY A 460 29.91 46.61 27.92
N GLN A 461 29.04 47.37 27.26
CA GLN A 461 28.60 48.69 27.73
C GLN A 461 27.35 49.19 27.00
N LEU A 462 26.37 49.65 27.78
CA LEU A 462 25.22 50.46 27.40
C LEU A 462 25.61 51.95 27.47
N ALA A 463 25.14 52.77 26.53
CA ALA A 463 24.80 54.18 26.79
C ALA A 463 23.88 54.72 25.68
N ALA A 464 22.94 55.56 26.08
CA ALA A 464 21.81 56.06 25.32
C ALA A 464 21.95 57.54 24.91
N ALA A 465 21.06 57.95 24.00
CA ALA A 465 20.39 59.26 23.88
C ALA A 465 20.91 60.34 22.88
N GLN A 466 20.09 60.49 21.82
CA GLN A 466 19.33 61.69 21.39
C GLN A 466 19.95 62.83 20.53
N ALA A 467 19.21 63.08 19.42
CA ALA A 467 18.88 64.32 18.70
C ALA A 467 19.99 65.09 17.94
N ASP A 468 19.85 65.33 16.63
CA ASP A 468 19.03 66.39 16.02
C ASP A 468 18.98 66.26 14.49
N ALA A 469 17.97 66.90 13.89
CA ALA A 469 17.54 66.82 12.50
C ALA A 469 18.31 67.76 11.54
N GLY A 470 18.43 67.35 10.27
CA GLY A 470 18.89 68.21 9.16
C GLY A 470 18.90 67.44 7.84
N ALA A 471 18.14 67.92 6.84
CA ALA A 471 17.60 67.14 5.73
C ALA A 471 18.49 66.95 4.48
N ARG A 472 18.01 65.98 3.65
CA ARG A 472 18.15 65.74 2.19
C ARG A 472 19.34 64.94 1.66
N GLU A 473 19.04 63.69 1.24
CA GLU A 473 19.14 63.19 -0.15
C GLU A 473 18.60 61.74 -0.25
N GLN A 474 17.80 61.42 -1.28
CA GLN A 474 17.46 60.05 -1.72
C GLN A 474 18.67 59.46 -2.49
N PRO A 475 19.00 58.15 -2.48
CA PRO A 475 18.11 57.08 -3.01
C PRO A 475 18.32 55.65 -2.39
N ALA A 476 17.68 54.67 -3.03
CA ALA A 476 17.95 53.21 -3.03
C ALA A 476 17.13 52.32 -2.07
N HIS A 477 16.15 51.63 -2.67
CA HIS A 477 15.54 50.42 -2.15
C HIS A 477 16.58 49.30 -2.11
N SER A 478 16.88 48.79 -0.91
CA SER A 478 17.66 47.57 -0.71
C SER A 478 16.74 46.36 -0.90
N GLU A 479 16.80 45.75 -2.08
CA GLU A 479 16.33 44.39 -2.29
C GLU A 479 17.21 43.43 -1.49
N GLN A 480 16.58 42.67 -0.60
CA GLN A 480 17.19 41.56 0.12
C GLN A 480 17.37 40.39 -0.86
N THR A 481 18.62 40.04 -1.11
CA THR A 481 19.06 38.87 -1.87
C THR A 481 18.52 37.57 -1.25
N PRO A 482 17.84 36.69 -2.00
CA PRO A 482 17.56 35.33 -1.55
C PRO A 482 18.75 34.43 -1.90
N GLU A 483 19.66 34.25 -0.96
CA GLU A 483 20.67 33.18 -1.02
C GLU A 483 20.01 31.84 -0.70
N GLY A 484 19.78 31.06 -1.75
CA GLY A 484 19.24 29.71 -1.67
C GLY A 484 18.89 29.11 -3.03
N ARG A 485 19.61 29.48 -4.10
CA ARG A 485 19.49 28.80 -5.40
C ARG A 485 20.03 27.37 -5.23
N LEU A 486 19.18 26.37 -5.40
CA LEU A 486 19.59 24.98 -5.59
C LEU A 486 20.70 24.94 -6.64
N GLU A 487 21.88 24.41 -6.30
CA GLU A 487 23.07 24.40 -7.18
C GLU A 487 22.87 23.69 -8.54
N ASN A 488 21.71 23.06 -8.78
CA ASN A 488 21.42 22.27 -9.98
C ASN A 488 20.01 22.52 -10.58
N ALA A 489 19.32 23.61 -10.25
CA ALA A 489 18.00 23.91 -10.79
C ALA A 489 18.08 24.84 -12.01
N ILE A 490 17.75 24.33 -13.21
CA ILE A 490 17.59 25.16 -14.41
C ILE A 490 16.30 25.97 -14.26
N ALA A 491 16.44 27.26 -14.00
CA ALA A 491 15.30 28.15 -13.79
C ALA A 491 14.55 28.38 -15.11
N SER A 492 13.22 28.20 -15.12
CA SER A 492 12.37 28.45 -16.30
C SER A 492 11.98 29.93 -16.48
N LEU A 493 12.25 30.76 -15.48
CA LEU A 493 11.94 32.19 -15.45
C LEU A 493 13.23 33.01 -15.43
N SER A 494 13.25 34.12 -16.15
CA SER A 494 14.33 35.10 -16.08
C SER A 494 14.25 35.90 -14.77
N GLU A 495 15.30 36.64 -14.43
CA GLU A 495 15.32 37.50 -13.24
C GLU A 495 14.24 38.60 -13.27
N GLY A 496 13.66 38.89 -14.45
CA GLY A 496 12.51 39.79 -14.63
C GLY A 496 11.13 39.11 -14.57
N GLY A 497 11.05 37.80 -14.28
CA GLY A 497 9.78 37.06 -14.19
C GLY A 497 9.17 36.63 -15.53
N GLU A 498 9.89 36.80 -16.65
CA GLU A 498 9.46 36.36 -17.97
C GLU A 498 9.96 34.94 -18.30
N VAL A 499 9.22 34.22 -19.16
CA VAL A 499 9.62 32.86 -19.60
C VAL A 499 10.88 32.94 -20.45
N ARG A 500 11.92 32.20 -20.06
CA ARG A 500 13.20 32.17 -20.79
C ARG A 500 13.04 31.55 -22.18
N LYS A 501 13.86 32.02 -23.13
CA LYS A 501 13.88 31.46 -24.47
C LYS A 501 14.36 30.01 -24.43
N LEU A 502 13.76 29.15 -25.25
CA LEU A 502 14.12 27.73 -25.32
C LEU A 502 15.62 27.51 -25.58
N ALA A 503 16.26 28.39 -26.36
CA ALA A 503 17.69 28.32 -26.67
C ALA A 503 18.58 28.52 -25.42
N GLU A 504 18.18 29.38 -24.47
CA GLU A 504 18.96 29.66 -23.25
C GLU A 504 18.85 28.51 -22.25
N VAL A 505 17.67 27.90 -22.15
CA VAL A 505 17.43 26.71 -21.33
C VAL A 505 18.14 25.49 -21.92
N GLU A 506 18.16 25.38 -23.26
CA GLU A 506 18.88 24.32 -23.98
C GLU A 506 20.39 24.42 -23.77
N GLU A 507 20.97 25.62 -23.85
CA GLU A 507 22.40 25.84 -23.61
C GLU A 507 22.80 25.43 -22.17
N GLU A 508 22.06 25.88 -21.18
CA GLU A 508 22.32 25.58 -19.76
C GLU A 508 22.24 24.08 -19.46
N LEU A 509 21.24 23.40 -20.05
CA LEU A 509 21.08 21.96 -19.93
C LEU A 509 22.23 21.19 -20.59
N ILE A 510 22.72 21.65 -21.74
CA ILE A 510 23.88 21.05 -22.43
C ILE A 510 25.15 21.22 -21.59
N ARG A 511 25.41 22.42 -21.04
CA ARG A 511 26.56 22.67 -20.15
C ARG A 511 26.49 21.82 -18.88
N PHE A 512 25.31 21.69 -18.27
CA PHE A 512 25.08 20.83 -17.12
C PHE A 512 25.35 19.36 -17.46
N ALA A 513 24.83 18.85 -18.58
CA ALA A 513 25.03 17.47 -18.99
C ALA A 513 26.51 17.16 -19.27
N LEU A 514 27.24 18.09 -19.89
CA LEU A 514 28.69 17.97 -20.10
C LEU A 514 29.47 17.89 -18.78
N LYS A 515 29.11 18.72 -17.79
CA LYS A 515 29.71 18.69 -16.44
C LYS A 515 29.40 17.38 -15.71
N PHE A 516 28.14 16.95 -15.73
CA PHE A 516 27.69 15.76 -15.00
C PHE A 516 28.29 14.47 -15.58
N TYR A 517 28.38 14.35 -16.90
CA TYR A 517 28.92 13.18 -17.60
C TYR A 517 30.41 13.31 -17.96
N ARG A 518 31.13 14.29 -17.37
CA ARG A 518 32.58 14.48 -17.50
C ARG A 518 33.07 14.50 -18.97
N GLY A 519 32.36 15.20 -19.86
CA GLY A 519 32.75 15.34 -21.26
C GLY A 519 32.53 14.11 -22.15
N GLN A 520 31.84 13.05 -21.70
CA GLN A 520 31.56 11.88 -22.54
C GLN A 520 30.45 12.15 -23.58
N MET A 521 30.83 12.69 -24.75
CA MET A 521 29.91 13.14 -25.81
C MET A 521 28.85 12.11 -26.23
N SER A 522 29.22 10.84 -26.35
CA SER A 522 28.29 9.76 -26.71
C SER A 522 27.23 9.50 -25.64
N GLN A 523 27.60 9.65 -24.36
CA GLN A 523 26.70 9.47 -23.23
C GLN A 523 25.76 10.68 -23.08
N VAL A 524 26.31 11.90 -23.25
CA VAL A 524 25.56 13.16 -23.24
C VAL A 524 24.50 13.18 -24.35
N ALA A 525 24.88 12.88 -25.59
CA ALA A 525 23.94 12.83 -26.72
C ALA A 525 22.80 11.82 -26.49
N ARG A 526 23.14 10.61 -26.01
CA ARG A 526 22.14 9.57 -25.71
C ARG A 526 21.19 9.97 -24.58
N LYS A 527 21.69 10.66 -23.54
CA LYS A 527 20.90 11.05 -22.37
C LYS A 527 20.06 12.29 -22.60
N LEU A 528 20.51 13.20 -23.46
CA LEU A 528 19.73 14.36 -23.93
C LEU A 528 18.75 13.99 -25.06
N GLY A 529 18.82 12.78 -25.61
CA GLY A 529 17.93 12.33 -26.68
C GLY A 529 18.21 12.99 -28.04
N ILE A 530 19.39 13.58 -28.24
CA ILE A 530 19.79 14.24 -29.49
C ILE A 530 20.87 13.45 -30.22
N GLY A 531 20.90 13.56 -31.56
CA GLY A 531 21.95 12.97 -32.38
C GLY A 531 23.33 13.57 -32.07
N ARG A 532 24.40 12.78 -32.17
CA ARG A 532 25.79 13.25 -31.94
C ARG A 532 26.16 14.43 -32.83
N SER A 533 25.78 14.41 -34.11
CA SER A 533 25.99 15.51 -35.05
C SER A 533 25.23 16.78 -34.63
N THR A 534 24.02 16.63 -34.08
CA THR A 534 23.22 17.75 -33.56
C THR A 534 23.86 18.35 -32.31
N LEU A 535 24.40 17.52 -31.40
CA LEU A 535 25.13 17.99 -30.22
C LEU A 535 26.36 18.80 -30.62
N TYR A 536 27.20 18.31 -31.54
CA TYR A 536 28.38 19.06 -32.01
C TYR A 536 28.00 20.38 -32.71
N ARG A 537 26.91 20.40 -33.48
CA ARG A 537 26.41 21.65 -34.08
C ARG A 537 25.98 22.65 -33.01
N LYS A 538 25.23 22.20 -32.01
CA LYS A 538 24.77 23.03 -30.88
C LYS A 538 25.93 23.57 -30.04
N LEU A 539 26.96 22.75 -29.78
CA LEU A 539 28.17 23.21 -29.09
C LEU A 539 28.88 24.33 -29.85
N LYS A 540 28.91 24.25 -31.19
CA LYS A 540 29.46 25.30 -32.05
C LYS A 540 28.59 26.55 -32.07
N ASP A 541 27.27 26.39 -32.14
CA ASP A 541 26.30 27.50 -32.15
C ASP A 541 26.32 28.28 -30.82
N TYR A 542 26.61 27.61 -29.70
CA TYR A 542 26.69 28.20 -28.36
C TYR A 542 28.12 28.52 -27.87
N GLY A 543 29.16 28.28 -28.69
CA GLY A 543 30.55 28.56 -28.31
C GLY A 543 31.07 27.76 -27.11
N ILE A 544 30.61 26.51 -26.93
CA ILE A 544 30.97 25.64 -25.81
C ILE A 544 32.13 24.72 -26.21
N ASP A 545 33.24 24.78 -25.47
CA ASP A 545 34.34 23.81 -25.59
C ASP A 545 33.97 22.47 -24.91
N PRO A 546 33.95 21.35 -25.64
CA PRO A 546 33.63 20.03 -25.09
C PRO A 546 34.60 19.53 -24.01
N ASP A 547 35.87 19.96 -24.03
CA ASP A 547 36.90 19.54 -23.08
C ASP A 547 37.00 20.49 -21.86
N ASN A 548 36.40 21.68 -21.95
CA ASN A 548 36.30 22.62 -20.83
C ASN A 548 34.98 23.43 -20.87
N PRO A 549 33.85 22.88 -20.38
CA PRO A 549 32.52 23.46 -20.55
C PRO A 549 32.26 24.79 -19.80
N LEU A 550 33.23 25.25 -19.00
CA LEU A 550 33.20 26.53 -18.27
C LEU A 550 34.02 27.64 -18.97
N ARG A 551 34.75 27.34 -20.04
CA ARG A 551 35.46 28.34 -20.84
C ARG A 551 34.59 28.70 -22.04
N GLU A 552 34.30 29.98 -22.24
CA GLU A 552 33.80 30.45 -23.53
C GLU A 552 34.90 30.19 -24.57
N ALA A 553 34.56 29.52 -25.67
CA ALA A 553 35.46 29.44 -26.81
C ALA A 553 35.64 30.87 -27.36
N ALA A 554 36.89 31.34 -27.39
CA ALA A 554 37.26 32.66 -27.90
C ALA A 554 36.93 32.83 -29.40
#